data_AF-A0A7L3SCT6-F1
#
_entry.id   AF-A0A7L3SCT6-F1
#
_cell.length_a   1.000
_cell.length_b   1.000
_cell.length_c   1.000
_cell.angle_alpha   90.00
_cell.angle_beta   90.00
_cell.angle_gamma   90.00
#
_symmetry.space_group_name_H-M   'P 1'
#
loop_
_entity.id
_entity.type
_entity.pdbx_description
1 polymer ?
#
loop_
_entity_poly.entity_id
_entity_poly.type
_entity_poly.pdbx_seq_one_letter_code
_entity_poly.pdbx_strand_id
1 'polypeptide(L)'
;LAVGNQRADTLVAPAWAAPPVDRFAQARCSHDFFHQSAKMLRRQFGLSETDARGIVQSCADCQQLPSSLNPGVNPRGMGPLEIWQMDVTHVTEFGRQKYVHVCIDCFSFAVWVTAQ
;
A
#
# COMPACT_ATOMS: atom_id res chain seq x y z
N LEU A 1 56.56 0.96 19.32
CA LEU A 1 55.52 1.36 18.33
C LEU A 1 54.11 1.43 18.94
N ALA A 2 53.77 0.69 20.00
CA ALA A 2 52.42 0.69 20.58
C ALA A 2 52.05 1.93 21.43
N VAL A 3 52.99 2.52 22.17
CA VAL A 3 52.70 3.65 23.09
C VAL A 3 52.29 4.92 22.35
N GLY A 4 52.83 5.15 21.14
CA GLY A 4 52.48 6.29 20.31
C GLY A 4 51.04 6.23 19.79
N ASN A 5 50.61 5.06 19.31
CA ASN A 5 49.23 4.85 18.84
C ASN A 5 48.22 4.99 19.98
N GLN A 6 48.54 4.43 21.16
CA GLN A 6 47.66 4.54 22.32
C GLN A 6 47.44 6.01 22.72
N ARG A 7 48.48 6.84 22.61
CA ARG A 7 48.41 8.27 22.90
C ARG A 7 47.64 9.03 21.80
N ALA A 8 47.80 8.65 20.53
CA ALA A 8 47.02 9.19 19.42
C ALA A 8 45.53 8.87 19.56
N ASP A 9 45.18 7.61 19.84
CA ASP A 9 43.79 7.15 20.01
C ASP A 9 43.11 7.84 21.21
N THR A 10 43.85 8.02 22.31
CA THR A 10 43.35 8.73 23.51
C THR A 10 43.10 10.22 23.24
N LEU A 11 43.87 10.84 22.34
CA LEU A 11 43.73 12.27 21.98
C LEU A 11 42.66 12.49 20.89
N VAL A 12 42.35 11.49 20.07
CA VAL A 12 41.29 11.55 19.05
C VAL A 12 39.90 11.30 19.65
N ALA A 13 39.79 10.43 20.67
CA ALA A 13 38.52 10.07 21.30
C ALA A 13 37.68 11.25 21.85
N PRO A 14 38.24 12.27 22.54
CA PRO A 14 37.44 13.37 23.06
C PRO A 14 37.09 14.45 22.01
N ALA A 15 37.70 14.42 20.83
CA ALA A 15 37.46 15.42 19.77
C ALA A 15 36.32 15.03 18.81
N TRP A 16 35.99 13.73 18.71
CA TRP A 16 34.89 13.26 17.87
C TRP A 16 33.59 13.17 18.66
N ALA A 17 33.00 14.32 18.97
CA ALA A 17 31.55 14.38 19.15
C ALA A 17 30.93 14.26 17.75
N ALA A 18 30.69 13.03 17.28
CA ALA A 18 29.81 12.83 16.15
C ALA A 18 28.55 13.68 16.41
N PRO A 19 28.07 14.50 15.45
CA PRO A 19 26.74 15.10 15.59
C PRO A 19 25.76 13.97 15.95
N PRO A 20 24.70 14.20 16.73
CA PRO A 20 23.63 13.22 16.85
C PRO A 20 23.17 12.95 15.41
N VAL A 21 23.64 11.85 14.84
CA VAL A 21 23.51 11.66 13.40
C VAL A 21 22.04 11.37 13.22
N ASP A 22 21.31 12.32 12.62
CA ASP A 22 19.87 12.24 12.49
C ASP A 22 19.53 10.89 11.86
N ARG A 23 18.94 10.00 12.68
CA ARG A 23 18.66 8.61 12.30
C ARG A 23 17.65 8.57 11.17
N PHE A 24 16.78 9.56 11.10
CA PHE A 24 15.81 9.72 10.03
C PHE A 24 16.51 10.10 8.71
N ALA A 25 17.42 11.09 8.74
CA ALA A 25 18.22 11.45 7.57
C ALA A 25 19.08 10.28 7.06
N GLN A 26 19.74 9.54 7.95
CA GLN A 26 20.51 8.35 7.56
C GLN A 26 19.63 7.25 6.95
N ALA A 27 18.45 7.01 7.53
CA ALA A 27 17.51 6.04 7.02
C ALA A 27 17.02 6.41 5.61
N ARG A 28 16.80 7.71 5.33
CA ARG A 28 16.51 8.21 3.99
C ARG A 28 17.65 7.94 3.02
N CYS A 29 18.87 8.37 3.33
CA CYS A 29 20.02 8.12 2.45
C CYS A 29 20.26 6.62 2.20
N SER A 30 20.09 5.79 3.23
CA SER A 30 20.23 4.34 3.09
C SER A 30 19.11 3.74 2.26
N HIS A 31 17.87 4.25 2.36
CA HIS A 31 16.78 3.82 1.50
C HIS A 31 16.97 4.28 0.06
N ASP A 32 17.41 5.52 -0.17
CA ASP A 32 17.67 6.05 -1.52
C ASP A 32 18.73 5.24 -2.27
N PHE A 33 19.67 4.60 -1.55
CA PHE A 33 20.70 3.75 -2.16
C PHE A 33 20.29 2.28 -2.29
N PHE A 34 19.64 1.68 -1.28
CA PHE A 34 19.37 0.24 -1.24
C PHE A 34 17.90 -0.14 -1.47
N HIS A 35 16.97 0.82 -1.49
CA HIS A 35 15.51 0.62 -1.55
C HIS A 35 14.97 -0.39 -0.52
N GLN A 36 15.61 -0.47 0.64
CA GLN A 36 15.27 -1.43 1.69
C GLN A 36 13.89 -1.17 2.33
N SER A 37 13.18 -2.24 2.72
CA SER A 37 11.80 -2.15 3.25
C SER A 37 11.66 -1.34 4.54
N ALA A 38 10.46 -0.82 4.80
CA ALA A 38 10.12 -0.09 6.02
C ALA A 38 10.41 -0.90 7.29
N LYS A 39 10.19 -2.23 7.26
CA LYS A 39 10.49 -3.12 8.39
C LYS A 39 11.99 -3.15 8.70
N MET A 40 12.84 -3.12 7.67
CA MET A 40 14.30 -3.08 7.84
C MET A 40 14.72 -1.72 8.40
N LEU A 41 14.25 -0.62 7.81
CA LEU A 41 14.54 0.74 8.29
C LEU A 41 14.18 0.94 9.76
N ARG A 42 12.99 0.47 10.16
CA ARG A 42 12.53 0.51 11.56
C ARG A 42 13.50 -0.21 12.50
N ARG A 43 13.97 -1.40 12.13
CA ARG A 43 14.89 -2.20 12.96
C ARG A 43 16.30 -1.62 13.00
N GLN A 44 16.83 -1.19 11.86
CA GLN A 44 18.21 -0.74 11.70
C GLN A 44 18.45 0.65 12.30
N PHE A 45 17.48 1.57 12.13
CA PHE A 45 17.62 2.95 12.57
C PHE A 45 16.76 3.28 13.80
N GLY A 46 15.99 2.31 14.31
CA GLY A 46 15.13 2.50 15.49
C GLY A 46 13.99 3.50 15.26
N LEU A 47 13.52 3.63 14.02
CA LEU A 47 12.43 4.55 13.66
C LEU A 47 11.07 4.06 14.17
N SER A 48 10.08 4.96 14.20
CA SER A 48 8.69 4.55 14.33
C SER A 48 8.23 3.82 13.06
N GLU A 49 7.15 3.05 13.16
CA GLU A 49 6.54 2.39 12.00
C GLU A 49 6.04 3.41 10.96
N THR A 50 5.49 4.52 11.43
CA THR A 50 4.99 5.62 10.58
C THR A 50 6.13 6.26 9.79
N ASP A 51 7.24 6.58 10.44
CA ASP A 51 8.39 7.22 9.80
C ASP A 51 9.04 6.30 8.78
N ALA A 52 9.25 5.04 9.13
CA ALA A 52 9.84 4.07 8.22
C ALA A 52 8.94 3.80 7.01
N ARG A 53 7.62 3.80 7.17
CA ARG A 53 6.65 3.74 6.06
C ARG A 53 6.70 5.00 5.21
N GLY A 54 6.75 6.18 5.83
CA GLY A 54 6.84 7.47 5.13
C GLY A 54 8.06 7.57 4.22
N ILE A 55 9.22 7.06 4.66
CA ILE A 55 10.43 7.00 3.82
C ILE A 55 10.18 6.15 2.56
N VAL A 56 9.65 4.93 2.72
CA VAL A 56 9.40 4.04 1.56
C VAL A 56 8.29 4.59 0.65
N GLN A 57 7.23 5.16 1.23
CA GLN A 57 6.10 5.73 0.49
C GLN A 57 6.47 7.00 -0.28
N SER A 58 7.48 7.76 0.17
CA SER A 58 7.96 8.95 -0.54
C SER A 58 8.95 8.65 -1.66
N CYS A 59 9.47 7.42 -1.73
CA CYS A 59 10.39 6.99 -2.79
C CYS A 59 9.64 6.71 -4.10
N ALA A 60 9.91 7.49 -5.14
CA ALA A 60 9.26 7.39 -6.44
C ALA A 60 9.43 6.01 -7.11
N ASP A 61 10.60 5.38 -6.94
CA ASP A 61 10.88 4.05 -7.49
C ASP A 61 10.09 2.94 -6.75
N CYS A 62 9.83 3.14 -5.45
CA CYS A 62 9.08 2.21 -4.60
C CYS A 62 7.56 2.43 -4.66
N GLN A 63 7.09 3.62 -5.06
CA GLN A 63 5.67 3.96 -5.18
C GLN A 63 4.92 3.14 -6.24
N GLN A 64 5.64 2.51 -7.17
CA GLN A 64 5.01 1.64 -8.18
C GLN A 64 4.41 0.36 -7.62
N LEU A 65 4.65 0.04 -6.33
CA LEU A 65 3.90 -1.00 -5.64
C LEU A 65 2.52 -0.42 -5.28
N PRO A 66 1.42 -0.90 -5.88
CA PRO A 66 0.10 -0.36 -5.58
C PRO A 66 -0.17 -0.51 -4.09
N SER A 67 -0.16 0.61 -3.38
CA SER A 67 -0.59 0.73 -1.99
C SER A 67 -2.07 0.39 -1.96
N SER A 68 -2.38 -0.88 -1.70
CA SER A 68 -3.74 -1.43 -1.57
C SER A 68 -4.74 -0.72 -2.48
N LEU A 69 -4.85 -1.18 -3.73
CA LEU A 69 -6.03 -0.91 -4.53
C LEU A 69 -7.22 -1.22 -3.61
N ASN A 70 -7.97 -0.20 -3.20
CA ASN A 70 -9.34 -0.42 -2.76
C ASN A 70 -10.05 -0.73 -4.07
N PRO A 71 -10.33 -2.00 -4.41
CA PRO A 71 -11.21 -2.24 -5.53
C PRO A 71 -12.53 -1.58 -5.13
N GLY A 72 -12.95 -0.54 -5.85
CA GLY A 72 -14.26 0.04 -5.61
C GLY A 72 -15.29 -1.09 -5.55
N VAL A 73 -16.09 -1.14 -4.49
CA VAL A 73 -17.13 -2.16 -4.35
C VAL A 73 -18.38 -1.69 -5.07
N ASN A 74 -19.13 -2.61 -5.67
CA ASN A 74 -20.44 -2.27 -6.23
C ASN A 74 -21.38 -1.82 -5.09
N PRO A 75 -22.01 -0.64 -5.20
CA PRO A 75 -22.93 -0.16 -4.18
C PRO A 75 -24.13 -1.11 -4.05
N ARG A 76 -24.61 -1.27 -2.82
CA ARG A 76 -25.80 -2.07 -2.47
C ARG A 76 -26.75 -1.21 -1.65
N GLY A 77 -28.05 -1.46 -1.79
CA GLY A 77 -29.08 -0.81 -0.97
C GLY A 77 -28.93 -1.21 0.50
N MET A 78 -29.37 -0.35 1.41
CA MET A 78 -29.48 -0.63 2.84
C MET A 78 -30.81 -1.30 3.19
N GLY A 79 -31.80 -1.22 2.30
CA GLY A 79 -33.10 -1.87 2.39
C GLY A 79 -33.61 -2.39 1.04
N PRO A 80 -34.68 -3.20 1.05
CA PRO A 80 -35.29 -3.70 -0.18
C PRO A 80 -35.83 -2.55 -1.02
N LEU A 81 -35.83 -2.71 -2.33
CA LEU A 81 -36.38 -1.77 -3.32
C LEU A 81 -35.61 -0.44 -3.43
N GLU A 82 -34.43 -0.31 -2.83
CA GLU A 82 -33.63 0.92 -2.88
C GLU A 82 -32.67 0.97 -4.08
N ILE A 83 -31.91 -0.10 -4.32
CA ILE A 83 -30.92 -0.19 -5.40
C ILE A 83 -31.12 -1.48 -6.16
N TRP A 84 -31.31 -1.33 -7.48
CA TRP A 84 -31.40 -2.43 -8.42
C TRP A 84 -30.21 -2.37 -9.39
N GLN A 85 -29.62 -3.53 -9.68
CA GLN A 85 -28.65 -3.69 -10.76
C GLN A 85 -29.35 -4.37 -11.93
N MET A 86 -29.15 -3.84 -13.14
CA MET A 86 -29.69 -4.39 -14.37
C MET A 86 -28.55 -4.70 -15.33
N ASP A 87 -28.61 -5.88 -15.95
CA ASP A 87 -27.74 -6.24 -17.07
C ASP A 87 -28.52 -7.11 -18.08
N VAL A 88 -27.93 -7.33 -19.26
CA VAL A 88 -28.48 -8.20 -20.29
C VAL A 88 -27.55 -9.39 -20.49
N THR A 89 -28.09 -10.60 -20.37
CA THR A 89 -27.38 -11.84 -20.68
C THR A 89 -27.92 -12.49 -21.94
N HIS A 90 -27.08 -13.23 -22.65
CA HIS A 90 -27.44 -13.91 -23.88
C HIS A 90 -27.74 -15.39 -23.62
N VAL A 91 -28.99 -15.79 -23.83
CA VAL A 91 -29.44 -17.20 -23.75
C VAL A 91 -29.82 -17.65 -25.15
N THR A 92 -28.89 -18.31 -25.85
CA THR A 92 -29.02 -18.66 -27.27
C THR A 92 -30.22 -19.56 -27.59
N GLU A 93 -30.65 -20.35 -26.61
CA GLU A 93 -31.77 -21.28 -26.64
C GLU A 93 -33.11 -20.56 -26.86
N PHE A 94 -33.20 -19.27 -26.56
CA PHE A 94 -34.38 -18.44 -26.81
C PHE A 94 -34.43 -17.86 -28.24
N GLY A 95 -33.44 -18.16 -29.09
CA GLY A 95 -33.46 -17.80 -30.50
C GLY A 95 -33.49 -16.29 -30.74
N ARG A 96 -34.60 -15.78 -31.30
CA ARG A 96 -34.78 -14.33 -31.49
C ARG A 96 -34.87 -13.60 -30.15
N GLN A 97 -35.37 -14.28 -29.10
CA GLN A 97 -35.54 -13.72 -27.78
C GLN A 97 -34.31 -13.90 -26.86
N LYS A 98 -33.14 -14.10 -27.45
CA LYS A 98 -31.90 -14.46 -26.74
C LYS A 98 -31.38 -13.36 -25.80
N TYR A 99 -31.86 -12.13 -25.93
CA TYR A 99 -31.46 -11.02 -25.08
C TYR A 99 -32.35 -11.02 -23.83
N VAL A 100 -31.81 -11.57 -22.74
CA VAL A 100 -32.51 -11.70 -21.48
C VAL A 100 -32.10 -10.55 -20.57
N HIS A 101 -33.04 -9.64 -20.33
CA HIS A 101 -32.86 -8.55 -19.38
C HIS A 101 -33.06 -9.08 -17.96
N VAL A 102 -32.08 -8.86 -17.09
CA VAL A 102 -32.08 -9.31 -15.69
C VAL A 102 -31.93 -8.08 -14.80
N CYS A 103 -32.88 -7.89 -13.88
CA CYS A 103 -32.80 -6.91 -12.82
C CYS A 103 -32.76 -7.62 -11.47
N ILE A 104 -31.83 -7.24 -10.59
CA ILE A 104 -31.70 -7.78 -9.25
C ILE A 104 -31.72 -6.66 -8.20
N ASP A 105 -32.55 -6.82 -7.19
CA ASP A 105 -32.52 -5.97 -6.00
C ASP A 105 -31.27 -6.29 -5.17
N CYS A 106 -30.42 -5.29 -4.93
CA CYS A 106 -29.11 -5.49 -4.32
C CYS A 106 -29.14 -5.79 -2.82
N PHE A 107 -30.31 -5.71 -2.18
CA PHE A 107 -30.51 -5.98 -0.75
C PHE A 107 -31.22 -7.32 -0.51
N SER A 108 -32.40 -7.50 -1.09
CA SER A 108 -33.27 -8.67 -0.95
C SER A 108 -32.95 -9.81 -1.91
N PHE A 109 -32.13 -9.56 -2.94
CA PHE A 109 -31.82 -10.49 -4.01
C PHE A 109 -33.03 -10.95 -4.82
N ALA A 110 -34.14 -10.21 -4.78
CA ALA A 110 -35.27 -10.45 -5.68
C ALA A 110 -34.84 -10.22 -7.14
N VAL A 111 -35.17 -11.17 -8.02
CA VAL A 111 -34.78 -11.14 -9.43
C VAL A 111 -36.01 -11.00 -10.32
N TRP A 112 -35.93 -10.08 -11.28
CA TRP A 112 -36.88 -9.93 -12.37
C TRP A 112 -36.19 -10.21 -13.70
N VAL A 113 -36.83 -11.02 -14.55
CA VAL A 113 -36.25 -11.47 -15.82
C VAL A 113 -37.26 -11.36 -16.95
N THR A 114 -36.85 -10.80 -18.09
CA THR A 114 -37.66 -10.73 -19.32
C THR A 114 -36.83 -11.11 -20.54
N ALA A 115 -37.33 -12.05 -21.34
CA ALA A 115 -36.81 -12.35 -22.67
C ALA A 115 -37.54 -11.48 -23.72
N GLN A 116 -36.79 -10.93 -24.68
CA GLN A 116 -37.30 -10.07 -25.75
C GLN A 116 -36.76 -10.49 -27.11
#